data_AF-A0A7J9YYQ6-F1
#
_entry.id   AF-A0A7J9YYQ6-F1
#
_cell.length_a   1.000
_cell.length_b   1.000
_cell.length_c   1.000
_cell.angle_alpha   90.00
_cell.angle_beta   90.00
_cell.angle_gamma   90.00
#
_symmetry.space_group_name_H-M   'P 1'
#
loop_
_entity.id
_entity.type
_entity.pdbx_description
1 polymer ?
#
loop_
_entity_poly.entity_id
_entity_poly.type
_entity_poly.pdbx_seq_one_letter_code
_entity_poly.pdbx_strand_id
1 'polypeptide(L)'
;MVVEVHGETARATLGSYCVSHGRVGVCSDSAYPLPVRGGIRVSPGDRVTVRTGDRAIKRVSVGLLRVRGRRIESGDWSARAERVPGRPRRFSVELSSDLERANRLDVFVRYRDRIGDADYWARIIR
;
A
#
# COMPACT_ATOMS: atom_id res chain seq x y z
N MET A 1 -4.88 8.05 -1.21
CA MET A 1 -5.19 6.67 -1.64
C MET A 1 -6.18 6.04 -0.65
N VAL A 2 -7.03 5.12 -1.10
CA VAL A 2 -8.00 4.41 -0.24
C VAL A 2 -7.86 2.92 -0.47
N VAL A 3 -7.93 2.12 0.59
CA VAL A 3 -7.99 0.66 0.57
C VAL A 3 -9.44 0.25 0.84
N GLU A 4 -9.97 -0.70 0.07
CA GLU A 4 -11.37 -1.15 0.12
C GLU A 4 -11.45 -2.69 0.14
N VAL A 5 -12.29 -3.23 1.01
CA VAL A 5 -12.55 -4.68 1.22
C VAL A 5 -13.98 -4.81 1.73
N HIS A 6 -14.78 -5.72 1.17
CA HIS A 6 -16.17 -5.96 1.59
C HIS A 6 -17.04 -4.69 1.70
N GLY A 7 -16.74 -3.65 0.91
CA GLY A 7 -17.40 -2.34 0.96
C GLY A 7 -16.92 -1.41 2.09
N GLU A 8 -16.12 -1.90 3.05
CA GLU A 8 -15.42 -1.06 4.02
C GLU A 8 -14.25 -0.33 3.34
N THR A 9 -13.94 0.88 3.81
CA THR A 9 -12.82 1.66 3.28
C THR A 9 -11.94 2.24 4.38
N ALA A 10 -10.64 2.28 4.13
CA ALA A 10 -9.66 2.93 4.98
C ALA A 10 -8.74 3.84 4.15
N ARG A 11 -8.48 5.05 4.64
CA ARG A 11 -7.54 5.96 4.00
C ARG A 11 -6.11 5.53 4.28
N ALA A 12 -5.32 5.33 3.23
CA ALA A 12 -3.90 5.05 3.39
C ALA A 12 -3.13 6.37 3.61
N THR A 13 -2.13 6.33 4.48
CA THR A 13 -1.27 7.46 4.83
C THR A 13 -0.01 7.40 3.97
N LEU A 14 0.33 8.51 3.30
CA LEU A 14 1.56 8.60 2.50
C LEU A 14 2.77 8.52 3.43
N GLY A 15 3.72 7.66 3.09
CA GLY A 15 4.99 7.54 3.80
C GLY A 15 6.06 8.37 3.13
N SER A 16 6.64 7.78 2.09
CA SER A 16 7.68 8.35 1.27
C SER A 16 7.18 8.63 -0.14
N TYR A 17 7.80 9.64 -0.75
CA TYR A 17 7.70 9.89 -2.18
C TYR A 17 9.09 10.16 -2.73
N CYS A 18 9.53 9.33 -3.67
CA CYS A 18 10.87 9.37 -4.23
C CYS A 18 10.82 9.63 -5.73
N VAL A 19 11.63 10.56 -6.20
CA VAL A 19 11.86 10.81 -7.63
C VAL A 19 13.30 10.51 -7.97
N SER A 20 13.53 9.91 -9.14
CA SER A 20 14.88 9.56 -9.61
C SER A 20 15.14 10.17 -10.99
N HIS A 21 16.33 10.74 -11.15
CA HIS A 21 16.84 11.25 -12.42
C HIS A 21 18.28 10.76 -12.64
N GLY A 22 18.50 9.96 -13.68
CA GLY A 22 19.79 9.32 -13.89
C GLY A 22 20.16 8.35 -12.76
N ARG A 23 21.32 8.57 -12.11
CA ARG A 23 21.80 7.78 -10.96
C ARG A 23 21.49 8.41 -9.60
N VAL A 24 20.76 9.52 -9.57
CA VAL A 24 20.44 10.27 -8.34
C VAL A 24 18.95 10.15 -8.04
N GLY A 25 18.62 9.85 -6.77
CA GLY A 25 17.26 9.83 -6.25
C GLY A 25 17.10 10.83 -5.11
N VAL A 26 15.93 11.45 -5.01
CA VAL A 26 15.54 12.34 -3.91
C VAL A 26 14.22 11.84 -3.35
N CYS A 27 14.16 11.65 -2.04
CA CYS A 27 12.97 11.23 -1.33
C CYS A 27 12.51 12.30 -0.35
N SER A 28 11.20 12.51 -0.29
CA SER A 28 10.53 13.18 0.82
C SER A 28 9.90 12.10 1.68
N ASP A 29 10.44 11.90 2.88
CA ASP A 29 10.02 10.83 3.79
C ASP A 29 9.27 11.40 4.99
N SER A 30 8.20 10.71 5.37
CA SER A 30 7.55 10.93 6.67
C SER A 30 8.34 10.27 7.79
N ALA A 31 8.11 10.69 9.04
CA ALA A 31 8.66 9.99 10.19
C ALA A 31 7.97 8.63 10.37
N TYR A 32 8.76 7.56 10.40
CA TYR A 32 8.30 6.19 10.59
C TYR A 32 8.37 5.76 12.06
N PRO A 33 7.48 4.84 12.51
CA PRO A 33 6.36 4.25 11.77
C PRO A 33 5.22 5.26 11.52
N LEU A 34 4.54 5.13 10.38
CA LEU A 34 3.52 6.10 9.97
C LEU A 34 2.31 6.10 10.92
N PRO A 35 1.80 7.30 11.29
CA PRO A 35 0.56 7.43 12.04
C PRO A 35 -0.63 7.16 11.11
N VAL A 36 -1.08 5.91 11.03
CA VAL A 36 -2.29 5.55 10.27
C VAL A 36 -3.55 5.66 11.12
N ARG A 37 -4.61 6.22 10.54
CA ARG A 37 -5.93 6.39 11.18
C ARG A 37 -6.99 5.57 10.47
N GLY A 38 -7.99 5.11 11.24
CA GLY A 38 -8.94 4.11 10.75
C GLY A 38 -8.23 2.79 10.44
N GLY A 39 -8.96 1.80 9.95
CA GLY A 39 -8.38 0.54 9.52
C GLY A 39 -9.42 -0.32 8.83
N ILE A 40 -8.94 -1.38 8.19
CA ILE A 40 -9.78 -2.27 7.40
C ILE A 40 -9.81 -3.65 8.02
N ARG A 41 -11.00 -4.25 8.12
CA ARG A 41 -11.13 -5.65 8.52
C ARG A 41 -10.81 -6.54 7.34
N VAL A 42 -9.87 -7.45 7.55
CA VAL A 42 -9.39 -8.37 6.52
C VAL A 42 -9.06 -9.72 7.13
N SER A 43 -9.34 -10.76 6.35
CA SER A 43 -8.98 -12.15 6.59
C SER A 43 -8.03 -12.66 5.49
N PRO A 44 -7.27 -13.73 5.76
CA PRO A 44 -6.55 -14.46 4.70
C PRO A 44 -7.48 -14.78 3.52
N GLY A 45 -6.98 -14.61 2.29
CA GLY A 45 -7.74 -14.82 1.07
C GLY A 45 -8.70 -13.67 0.69
N ASP A 46 -8.86 -12.65 1.54
CA ASP A 46 -9.66 -11.49 1.15
C ASP A 46 -9.04 -10.74 -0.01
N ARG A 47 -9.90 -10.24 -0.89
CA ARG A 47 -9.51 -9.38 -2.01
C ARG A 47 -9.53 -7.92 -1.59
N VAL A 48 -8.34 -7.34 -1.45
CA VAL A 48 -8.15 -5.91 -1.20
C VAL A 48 -8.14 -5.15 -2.52
N THR A 49 -8.91 -4.07 -2.59
CA THR A 49 -8.91 -3.12 -3.70
C THR A 49 -8.30 -1.78 -3.27
N VAL A 50 -7.21 -1.38 -3.92
CA VAL A 50 -6.61 -0.04 -3.82
C VAL A 50 -7.29 0.89 -4.82
N ARG A 51 -7.89 1.97 -4.31
CA ARG A 51 -8.52 3.06 -5.07
C ARG A 51 -7.67 4.31 -5.01
N THR A 52 -7.48 4.94 -6.17
CA THR A 52 -6.72 6.18 -6.30
C THR A 52 -7.40 7.21 -7.20
N GLY A 53 -7.13 8.49 -6.98
CA GLY A 53 -7.50 9.55 -7.93
C GLY A 53 -6.53 9.66 -9.10
N ASP A 54 -5.33 9.09 -8.94
CA ASP A 54 -4.20 9.26 -9.85
C ASP A 54 -4.24 8.28 -11.03
N ARG A 55 -4.17 8.82 -12.26
CA ARG A 55 -4.15 8.02 -13.50
C ARG A 55 -2.75 7.66 -13.97
N ALA A 56 -1.72 8.29 -13.41
CA ALA A 56 -0.32 8.09 -13.77
C ALA A 56 0.30 6.86 -13.08
N ILE A 57 -0.40 6.23 -12.13
CA ILE A 57 0.07 4.99 -11.50
C ILE A 57 0.19 3.88 -12.55
N LYS A 58 1.40 3.35 -12.71
CA LYS A 58 1.74 2.26 -13.63
C LYS A 58 1.58 0.90 -12.94
N ARG A 59 2.06 0.77 -11.72
CA ARG A 59 2.06 -0.47 -10.94
C ARG A 59 1.74 -0.18 -9.47
N VAL A 60 1.02 -1.11 -8.84
CA VAL A 60 0.80 -1.15 -7.40
C VAL A 60 1.26 -2.52 -6.91
N SER A 61 1.98 -2.53 -5.80
CA SER A 61 2.30 -3.74 -5.04
C SER A 61 1.82 -3.55 -3.61
N VAL A 62 1.39 -4.62 -2.96
CA VAL A 62 0.95 -4.62 -1.57
C VAL A 62 1.82 -5.59 -0.79
N GLY A 63 2.40 -5.11 0.31
CA GLY A 63 3.13 -5.88 1.29
C GLY A 63 2.42 -5.90 2.63
N LEU A 64 2.87 -6.80 3.49
CA LEU A 64 2.38 -6.95 4.85
C LEU A 64 3.45 -6.51 5.84
N LEU A 65 3.12 -5.62 6.78
CA LEU A 65 4.04 -5.19 7.83
C LEU A 65 3.48 -5.45 9.22
N ARG A 66 4.39 -5.73 10.14
CA ARG A 66 4.12 -5.72 11.58
C ARG A 66 4.82 -4.54 12.23
N VAL A 67 4.04 -3.68 12.89
CA VAL A 67 4.56 -2.52 13.62
C VAL A 67 4.27 -2.68 15.11
N ARG A 68 5.31 -2.56 15.94
CA ARG A 68 5.22 -2.60 17.41
C ARG A 68 6.02 -1.45 18.02
N GLY A 69 5.34 -0.43 18.57
CA GLY A 69 6.01 0.78 19.02
C GLY A 69 6.75 1.44 17.85
N ARG A 70 8.07 1.56 17.94
CA ARG A 70 8.94 2.09 16.85
C ARG A 70 9.51 1.01 15.93
N ARG A 71 9.32 -0.29 16.25
CA ARG A 71 9.86 -1.40 15.46
C ARG A 71 8.94 -1.70 14.28
N ILE A 72 9.53 -1.83 13.10
CA ILE A 72 8.87 -2.20 11.85
C ILE A 72 9.49 -3.51 11.37
N GLU A 73 8.67 -4.51 11.15
CA GLU A 73 9.06 -5.80 10.59
C GLU A 73 8.31 -5.95 9.26
N SER A 74 9.04 -6.02 8.16
CA SER A 74 8.48 -6.42 6.87
C SER A 74 8.19 -7.91 6.91
N GLY A 75 6.97 -8.30 6.54
CA GLY A 75 6.68 -9.70 6.23
C GLY A 75 7.39 -10.11 4.95
N ASP A 76 7.59 -11.42 4.80
CA ASP A 76 8.23 -11.99 3.60
C ASP A 76 7.31 -11.96 2.37
N TRP A 77 6.04 -11.59 2.57
CA TRP A 77 5.05 -11.53 1.50
C TRP A 77 4.87 -10.11 0.94
N SER A 78 4.92 -10.04 -0.38
CA SER A 78 4.35 -8.96 -1.16
C SER A 78 3.75 -9.50 -2.45
N ALA A 79 2.71 -8.86 -2.95
CA ALA A 79 2.10 -9.21 -4.22
C ALA A 79 1.82 -7.98 -5.07
N ARG A 80 1.95 -8.15 -6.39
CA ARG A 80 1.56 -7.13 -7.34
C ARG A 80 0.04 -7.10 -7.43
N ALA A 81 -0.55 -5.92 -7.24
CA ALA A 81 -1.98 -5.74 -7.47
C ALA A 81 -2.28 -5.61 -8.98
N GLU A 82 -3.34 -6.27 -9.42
CA GLU A 82 -3.83 -6.25 -10.79
C GLU A 82 -4.79 -5.09 -11.01
N ARG A 83 -4.70 -4.43 -12.15
CA ARG A 83 -5.64 -3.35 -12.47
C ARG A 83 -7.01 -3.95 -12.79
N VAL A 84 -8.06 -3.45 -12.14
CA VAL A 84 -9.43 -3.95 -12.37
C VAL A 84 -9.90 -3.55 -13.77
N PRO A 85 -10.39 -4.49 -14.61
CA PRO A 85 -10.89 -4.21 -15.95
C PRO A 85 -11.96 -3.11 -15.96
N GLY A 86 -11.89 -2.19 -16.94
CA GLY A 86 -12.80 -1.04 -17.05
C GLY A 86 -12.70 0.00 -15.92
N ARG A 87 -11.85 -0.21 -14.91
CA ARG A 87 -11.70 0.67 -13.74
C ARG A 87 -10.22 1.05 -13.55
N PRO A 88 -9.67 1.95 -14.39
CA PRO A 88 -8.23 2.22 -14.43
C PRO A 88 -7.64 2.81 -13.13
N ARG A 89 -8.48 3.24 -12.20
CA ARG A 89 -8.14 3.81 -10.90
C ARG A 89 -8.27 2.80 -9.73
N ARG A 90 -8.48 1.53 -10.05
CA ARG A 90 -8.66 0.44 -9.08
C ARG A 90 -7.66 -0.68 -9.34
N PHE A 91 -7.03 -1.16 -8.29
CA PHE A 91 -6.10 -2.28 -8.32
C PHE A 91 -6.49 -3.29 -7.26
N SER A 92 -6.56 -4.58 -7.58
CA SER A 92 -6.95 -5.63 -6.64
C SER A 92 -5.84 -6.64 -6.41
N VAL A 93 -5.74 -7.13 -5.19
CA VAL A 93 -4.81 -8.19 -4.79
C VAL A 93 -5.49 -9.07 -3.75
N GLU A 94 -5.19 -10.36 -3.78
CA GLU A 94 -5.63 -11.32 -2.77
C GLU A 94 -4.57 -11.40 -1.66
N LEU A 95 -5.01 -11.37 -0.41
CA LEU A 95 -4.10 -11.40 0.75
C LEU A 95 -3.62 -12.81 1.08
N SER A 96 -2.32 -12.95 1.37
CA SER A 96 -1.72 -14.19 1.87
C SER A 96 -2.23 -14.58 3.26
N SER A 97 -2.09 -15.86 3.61
CA SER A 97 -2.21 -16.37 4.98
C SER A 97 -1.21 -15.74 5.95
N ASP A 98 -0.10 -15.17 5.47
CA ASP A 98 0.86 -14.41 6.28
C ASP A 98 0.26 -13.17 6.94
N LEU A 99 -0.96 -12.77 6.52
CA LEU A 99 -1.74 -11.69 7.12
C LEU A 99 -1.82 -11.80 8.63
N GLU A 100 -1.86 -13.01 9.20
CA GLU A 100 -1.92 -13.26 10.65
C GLU A 100 -0.76 -12.63 11.44
N ARG A 101 0.36 -12.33 10.80
CA ARG A 101 1.51 -11.70 11.45
C ARG A 101 1.54 -10.18 11.31
N ALA A 102 0.67 -9.60 10.47
CA ALA A 102 0.73 -8.20 10.06
C ALA A 102 -0.41 -7.33 10.65
N ASN A 103 -0.09 -6.09 11.01
CA ASN A 103 -1.08 -5.10 11.46
C ASN A 103 -1.13 -3.84 10.57
N ARG A 104 -0.35 -3.84 9.48
CA ARG A 104 -0.40 -2.84 8.42
C ARG A 104 -0.36 -3.50 7.04
N LEU A 105 -1.04 -2.87 6.09
CA LEU A 105 -0.78 -3.02 4.67
C LEU A 105 0.19 -1.93 4.26
N ASP A 106 1.24 -2.31 3.54
CA ASP A 106 2.12 -1.41 2.83
C ASP A 106 1.77 -1.40 1.35
N VAL A 107 1.46 -0.25 0.78
CA VAL A 107 1.02 -0.12 -0.60
C VAL A 107 2.07 0.68 -1.36
N PHE A 108 2.94 -0.04 -2.07
CA PHE A 108 3.95 0.54 -2.93
C PHE A 108 3.36 0.88 -4.30
N VAL A 109 3.62 2.09 -4.77
CA VAL A 109 3.09 2.66 -5.99
C VAL A 109 4.24 3.10 -6.85
N ARG A 110 4.26 2.61 -8.09
CA ARG A 110 5.16 3.09 -9.13
C ARG A 110 4.41 3.87 -10.18
N TYR A 111 4.81 5.12 -10.37
CA TYR A 111 4.22 6.00 -11.37
C TYR A 111 4.87 5.81 -12.75
N ARG A 112 4.26 6.40 -13.78
CA ARG A 112 4.86 6.49 -15.11
C ARG A 112 6.14 7.34 -15.06
N ASP A 113 6.94 7.19 -16.11
CA ASP A 113 8.35 7.61 -16.14
C ASP A 113 8.55 9.06 -15.62
N ARG A 114 9.58 9.24 -14.79
CA ARG A 114 10.00 10.50 -14.15
C ARG A 114 9.04 11.09 -13.10
N ILE A 115 7.90 10.46 -12.81
CA ILE A 115 7.02 10.89 -11.71
C ILE A 115 7.45 10.26 -10.38
N GLY A 116 8.21 9.17 -10.39
CA GLY A 116 8.75 8.56 -9.17
C GLY A 116 7.92 7.40 -8.61
N ASP A 117 8.14 7.11 -7.33
CA ASP A 117 7.55 6.02 -6.56
C ASP A 117 7.07 6.53 -5.19
N ALA A 118 6.08 5.86 -4.59
CA ALA A 118 5.57 6.19 -3.26
C ALA A 118 5.15 4.95 -2.49
N ASP A 119 5.20 4.98 -1.17
CA ASP A 119 4.55 4.01 -0.29
C ASP A 119 3.42 4.65 0.51
N TYR A 120 2.43 3.84 0.84
CA TYR A 120 1.31 4.25 1.67
C TYR A 120 0.97 3.15 2.66
N TRP A 121 0.70 3.49 3.92
CA TRP A 121 0.28 2.49 4.91
C TRP A 121 -1.21 2.59 5.23
N ALA A 122 -1.86 1.44 5.37
CA ALA A 122 -3.18 1.32 5.96
C ALA A 122 -3.13 0.37 7.16
N ARG A 123 -3.99 0.60 8.16
CA ARG A 123 -4.10 -0.29 9.32
C ARG A 123 -4.96 -1.50 8.98
N ILE A 124 -4.52 -2.67 9.44
CA ILE A 124 -5.34 -3.87 9.52
C ILE A 124 -6.02 -3.91 10.88
N ILE A 125 -7.31 -4.23 10.89
CA ILE A 125 -8.11 -4.53 12.08
C ILE A 125 -8.54 -6.00 11.95
N ARG A 126 -8.49 -6.72 13.06
CA ARG A 126 -9.00 -8.09 13.16
C ARG A 126 -10.02 -8.14 14.28
#